data_AF-A0A077FKW0-F1
#
_entry.id   AF-A0A077FKW0-F1
#
_cell.length_a   1.000
_cell.length_b   1.000
_cell.length_c   1.000
_cell.angle_alpha   90.00
_cell.angle_beta   90.00
_cell.angle_gamma   90.00
#
_symmetry.space_group_name_H-M   'P 1'
#
loop_
_entity.id
_entity.type
_entity.pdbx_description
1 polymer ?
#
loop_
_entity_poly.entity_id
_entity_poly.type
_entity_poly.pdbx_seq_one_letter_code
_entity_poly.pdbx_strand_id
1 'polypeptide(L)'
;MLYFLAIAFCMNIFTPYNYLDAAEILSTEELRQIEKNVTKEAEKFKQIAQEVEVKVKSKDPVITEKTENPKQTQDKSKLVANILNNYNQVQKGSCDASDREGFRIFVSFSMPKGLLRDLDQVARKISARLVIRGLKDNSFKSTIDYLKAGNDSIIIDIDPEAFELFDIHHVPSFVLSRGNSYDKLVGNVSIPYVLKEFASSGDLKHLVTLYQSRIGRDI
;
A
#
# COMPACT_ATOMS: atom_id res chain seq x y z
N MET A 1 28.28 -58.00 -4.93
CA MET A 1 28.79 -57.32 -3.71
C MET A 1 29.73 -56.22 -4.15
N LEU A 2 29.50 -54.98 -3.70
CA LEU A 2 30.33 -53.78 -3.93
C LEU A 2 30.80 -53.51 -5.39
N TYR A 3 29.97 -52.81 -6.17
CA TYR A 3 30.49 -51.87 -7.17
C TYR A 3 30.76 -50.54 -6.46
N PHE A 4 32.04 -50.22 -6.25
CA PHE A 4 32.45 -48.99 -5.58
C PHE A 4 32.84 -47.92 -6.62
N LEU A 5 32.47 -46.67 -6.31
CA LEU A 5 33.12 -45.45 -6.81
C LEU A 5 32.99 -45.10 -8.31
N ALA A 6 31.77 -44.76 -8.75
CA ALA A 6 31.55 -43.99 -9.98
C ALA A 6 30.42 -42.94 -9.81
N ILE A 7 30.52 -42.09 -8.77
CA ILE A 7 29.76 -40.83 -8.69
C ILE A 7 30.75 -39.73 -8.34
N ALA A 8 31.35 -39.15 -9.38
CA ALA A 8 32.12 -37.92 -9.28
C ALA A 8 31.31 -36.79 -9.93
N PHE A 9 30.33 -36.24 -9.19
CA PHE A 9 29.80 -34.89 -9.44
C PHE A 9 29.04 -34.34 -8.22
N CYS A 10 29.31 -33.07 -7.88
CA CYS A 10 28.54 -32.23 -6.95
C CYS A 10 28.27 -32.71 -5.52
N MET A 11 29.34 -32.85 -4.72
CA MET A 11 29.37 -32.17 -3.41
C MET A 11 30.51 -31.16 -3.43
N ASN A 12 30.18 -29.87 -3.56
CA ASN A 12 31.16 -28.78 -3.40
C ASN A 12 30.96 -28.14 -2.03
N ILE A 13 31.69 -28.66 -1.04
CA ILE A 13 31.69 -28.16 0.34
C ILE A 13 33.04 -27.49 0.59
N PHE A 14 33.00 -26.16 0.73
CA PHE A 14 33.80 -25.38 1.68
C PHE A 14 35.31 -25.18 1.43
N THR A 15 35.75 -23.93 1.66
CA THR A 15 37.15 -23.42 1.72
C THR A 15 37.91 -23.30 0.38
N PRO A 16 39.03 -22.54 0.35
CA PRO A 16 39.56 -21.58 1.34
C PRO A 16 39.61 -20.14 0.80
N TYR A 17 39.86 -19.13 1.65
CA TYR A 17 40.83 -18.07 1.36
C TYR A 17 41.21 -17.27 2.62
N ASN A 18 42.44 -16.74 2.61
CA ASN A 18 43.17 -16.28 3.78
C ASN A 18 42.74 -14.91 4.32
N TYR A 19 43.08 -14.70 5.59
CA TYR A 19 43.03 -13.44 6.31
C TYR A 19 44.42 -12.81 6.33
N LEU A 20 44.61 -11.63 5.74
CA LEU A 20 45.49 -10.54 6.20
C LEU A 20 45.54 -9.36 5.20
N ASP A 21 45.19 -8.18 5.73
CA ASP A 21 45.77 -6.86 5.46
C ASP A 21 45.94 -6.34 4.01
N ALA A 22 45.05 -5.41 3.61
CA ALA A 22 45.35 -4.18 2.86
C ALA A 22 44.03 -3.49 2.42
N ALA A 23 43.57 -2.46 3.15
CA ALA A 23 42.72 -1.33 2.68
C ALA A 23 42.15 -0.50 3.84
N GLU A 24 43.00 -0.10 4.78
CA GLU A 24 42.85 1.26 5.31
C GLU A 24 43.06 2.25 4.13
N ILE A 25 42.46 3.44 4.17
CA ILE A 25 42.38 4.43 3.08
C ILE A 25 41.26 4.18 2.04
N LEU A 26 40.05 4.69 2.35
CA LEU A 26 39.26 5.49 1.41
C LEU A 26 38.24 6.39 2.16
N SER A 27 38.31 7.69 1.87
CA SER A 27 37.31 8.75 2.15
C SER A 27 36.78 9.02 3.57
N THR A 28 37.65 9.17 4.57
CA THR A 28 37.32 9.99 5.77
C THR A 28 37.04 11.47 5.45
N GLU A 29 37.58 11.95 4.33
CA GLU A 29 37.53 13.35 3.93
C GLU A 29 36.17 13.80 3.41
N GLU A 30 35.39 12.92 2.77
CA GLU A 30 34.09 13.28 2.19
C GLU A 30 33.04 13.58 3.27
N LEU A 31 33.00 12.77 4.33
CA LEU A 31 32.10 12.99 5.47
C LEU A 31 32.37 14.34 6.14
N ARG A 32 33.65 14.71 6.30
CA ARG A 32 34.06 16.01 6.87
C ARG A 32 33.76 17.20 5.95
N GLN A 33 33.72 17.00 4.64
CA GLN A 33 33.28 18.02 3.68
C GLN A 33 31.75 18.20 3.73
N ILE A 34 30.98 17.11 3.86
CA ILE A 34 29.52 17.15 3.98
C ILE A 34 29.10 17.95 5.22
N GLU A 35 29.64 17.64 6.40
CA GLU A 35 29.33 18.39 7.63
C GLU A 35 29.67 19.89 7.54
N LYS A 36 30.79 20.22 6.89
CA LYS A 36 31.20 21.62 6.63
C LYS A 36 30.29 22.35 5.63
N ASN A 37 29.62 21.63 4.74
CA ASN A 37 28.70 22.24 3.77
C ASN A 37 27.30 22.40 4.37
N VAL A 38 26.80 21.41 5.12
CA VAL A 38 25.53 21.49 5.87
C VAL A 38 25.54 22.64 6.88
N THR A 39 26.65 22.84 7.59
CA THR A 39 26.80 23.97 8.53
C THR A 39 26.81 25.33 7.83
N LYS A 40 27.52 25.46 6.70
CA LYS A 40 27.53 26.69 5.89
C LYS A 40 26.16 27.06 5.31
N GLU A 41 25.38 26.08 4.87
CA GLU A 41 23.99 26.35 4.44
C GLU A 41 23.12 26.80 5.62
N ALA A 42 23.19 26.13 6.78
CA ALA A 42 22.42 26.52 7.95
C ALA A 42 22.72 27.95 8.44
N GLU A 43 23.96 28.42 8.34
CA GLU A 43 24.35 29.81 8.62
C GLU A 43 23.80 30.79 7.58
N LYS A 44 23.81 30.41 6.30
CA LYS A 44 23.22 31.21 5.21
C LYS A 44 21.71 31.38 5.36
N PHE A 45 20.99 30.34 5.80
CA PHE A 45 19.56 30.44 6.12
C PHE A 45 19.28 31.32 7.34
N LYS A 46 20.16 31.36 8.35
CA LYS A 46 20.03 32.30 9.47
C LYS A 46 20.20 33.76 9.03
N GLN A 47 21.14 34.05 8.14
CA GLN A 47 21.34 35.41 7.60
C GLN A 47 20.12 35.89 6.80
N ILE A 48 19.52 35.02 5.98
CA ILE A 48 18.28 35.32 5.24
C ILE A 48 17.12 35.63 6.19
N ALA A 49 16.98 34.90 7.30
CA ALA A 49 15.96 35.17 8.31
C ALA A 49 16.15 36.55 8.99
N GLN A 50 17.40 36.95 9.25
CA GLN A 50 17.71 38.25 9.85
C GLN A 50 17.58 39.43 8.87
N GLU A 51 17.75 39.21 7.57
CA GLU A 51 17.55 40.26 6.54
C GLU A 51 16.05 40.61 6.37
N VAL A 52 15.15 39.66 6.58
CA VAL A 52 13.68 39.89 6.54
C VAL A 52 13.20 40.73 7.73
N GLU A 53 13.83 40.62 8.90
CA GLU A 53 13.40 41.29 10.14
C GLU A 53 13.65 42.81 10.13
N VAL A 54 14.62 43.30 9.32
CA VAL A 54 14.91 44.74 9.20
C VAL A 54 13.95 45.46 8.23
N LYS A 55 13.30 44.73 7.31
CA LYS A 55 12.57 45.31 6.17
C LYS A 55 11.06 45.56 6.40
N VAL A 56 10.53 45.19 7.57
CA VAL A 56 9.11 45.38 7.93
C VAL A 56 8.84 46.74 8.61
N LYS A 57 9.88 47.54 8.89
CA LYS A 57 9.74 48.80 9.65
C LYS A 57 9.49 50.04 8.78
N SER A 58 8.39 50.07 8.01
CA SER A 58 7.66 51.32 7.70
C SER A 58 6.34 51.13 6.93
N LYS A 59 5.25 51.65 7.54
CA LYS A 59 3.88 51.92 7.03
C LYS A 59 2.77 50.92 7.39
N ASP A 60 2.15 51.16 8.54
CA ASP A 60 0.77 50.78 8.92
C ASP A 60 -0.24 51.83 8.38
N PRO A 61 -1.60 51.74 8.57
CA PRO A 61 -2.36 50.79 9.41
C PRO A 61 -3.74 50.29 8.87
N VAL A 62 -4.47 49.57 9.74
CA VAL A 62 -5.93 49.23 9.74
C VAL A 62 -6.30 48.01 8.86
N ILE A 63 -6.93 46.93 9.34
CA ILE A 63 -8.01 46.81 10.35
C ILE A 63 -7.67 45.80 11.49
N THR A 64 -7.62 46.34 12.72
CA THR A 64 -8.17 45.87 14.03
C THR A 64 -9.01 44.55 14.04
N GLU A 65 -9.16 43.72 15.08
CA GLU A 65 -8.89 43.69 16.55
C GLU A 65 -9.16 42.22 17.04
N LYS A 66 -8.93 41.70 18.27
CA LYS A 66 -8.41 42.19 19.58
C LYS A 66 -7.92 41.00 20.44
N THR A 67 -7.10 41.28 21.46
CA THR A 67 -6.85 40.49 22.72
C THR A 67 -6.44 39.02 22.69
N GLU A 68 -5.21 38.79 23.14
CA GLU A 68 -4.61 37.52 23.55
C GLU A 68 -5.22 36.96 24.86
N ASN A 69 -5.01 35.66 25.14
CA ASN A 69 -5.02 35.12 26.50
C ASN A 69 -3.89 34.07 26.64
N PRO A 70 -2.88 34.25 27.51
CA PRO A 70 -1.57 33.60 27.34
C PRO A 70 -1.47 32.21 27.98
N LYS A 71 -2.05 31.17 27.36
CA LYS A 71 -1.85 29.75 27.77
C LYS A 71 -1.88 28.74 26.60
N GLN A 72 -0.95 28.79 25.63
CA GLN A 72 -0.96 27.78 24.55
C GLN A 72 0.40 27.39 23.92
N THR A 73 1.51 27.48 24.67
CA THR A 73 2.85 27.04 24.20
C THR A 73 3.02 25.51 24.19
N GLN A 74 2.17 24.76 24.90
CA GLN A 74 2.22 23.28 24.96
C GLN A 74 1.37 22.56 23.89
N ASP A 75 0.67 23.31 23.02
CA ASP A 75 -0.38 22.75 22.15
C ASP A 75 0.11 22.56 20.70
N LYS A 76 0.85 23.54 20.17
CA LYS A 76 1.47 23.46 18.82
C LYS A 76 2.44 22.29 18.70
N SER A 77 3.23 21.98 19.74
CA SER A 77 4.14 20.84 19.74
C SER A 77 3.40 19.49 19.77
N LYS A 78 2.26 19.41 20.47
CA LYS A 78 1.38 18.22 20.45
C LYS A 78 0.69 18.05 19.10
N LEU A 79 0.25 19.15 18.47
CA LEU A 79 -0.31 19.12 17.12
C LEU A 79 0.72 18.59 16.11
N VAL A 80 1.95 19.11 16.14
CA VAL A 80 3.05 18.63 15.28
C VAL A 80 3.39 17.17 15.58
N ALA A 81 3.50 16.77 16.85
CA ALA A 81 3.73 15.37 17.22
C ALA A 81 2.62 14.43 16.74
N ASN A 82 1.34 14.85 16.85
CA ASN A 82 0.21 14.07 16.37
C ASN A 82 0.17 13.97 14.84
N ILE A 83 0.54 15.04 14.12
CA ILE A 83 0.69 15.01 12.66
C ILE A 83 1.81 14.06 12.26
N LEU A 84 3.00 14.14 12.89
CA LEU A 84 4.12 13.23 12.62
C LEU A 84 3.77 11.77 12.95
N ASN A 85 3.09 11.52 14.07
CA ASN A 85 2.63 10.18 14.45
C ASN A 85 1.57 9.62 13.48
N ASN A 86 0.69 10.47 12.94
CA ASN A 86 -0.27 10.07 11.92
C ASN A 86 0.43 9.80 10.58
N TYR A 87 1.39 10.63 10.16
CA TYR A 87 2.23 10.37 8.99
C TYR A 87 2.97 9.04 9.11
N ASN A 88 3.61 8.77 10.25
CA ASN A 88 4.30 7.51 10.50
C ASN A 88 3.35 6.30 10.53
N GLN A 89 2.09 6.47 10.98
CA GLN A 89 1.08 5.40 10.91
C GLN A 89 0.52 5.19 9.50
N VAL A 90 0.43 6.23 8.67
CA VAL A 90 0.11 6.09 7.24
C VAL A 90 1.25 5.36 6.51
N GLN A 91 2.51 5.69 6.81
CA GLN A 91 3.69 5.01 6.24
C GLN A 91 3.86 3.56 6.75
N LYS A 92 3.45 3.28 8.00
CA LYS A 92 3.39 1.91 8.55
C LYS A 92 2.11 1.16 8.13
N GLY A 93 1.22 1.82 7.39
CA GLY A 93 0.12 1.20 6.65
C GLY A 93 0.60 0.49 5.38
N SER A 94 1.84 -0.03 5.36
CA SER A 94 2.28 -0.99 4.36
C SER A 94 1.39 -2.21 4.47
N CYS A 95 0.52 -2.38 3.47
CA CYS A 95 -0.39 -3.50 3.35
C CYS A 95 0.46 -4.71 2.98
N ASP A 96 0.90 -5.43 4.02
CA ASP A 96 1.74 -6.62 3.89
C ASP A 96 1.09 -7.62 2.91
N ALA A 97 1.90 -8.47 2.26
CA ALA A 97 1.37 -9.45 1.30
C ALA A 97 0.25 -10.34 1.90
N SER A 98 0.29 -10.58 3.21
CA SER A 98 -0.75 -11.27 3.99
C SER A 98 -2.10 -10.56 3.99
N ASP A 99 -2.15 -9.22 3.99
CA ASP A 99 -3.40 -8.45 4.01
C ASP A 99 -4.15 -8.52 2.66
N ARG A 100 -3.41 -8.87 1.59
CA ARG A 100 -3.93 -9.03 0.24
C ARG A 100 -4.37 -10.46 -0.10
N GLU A 101 -4.24 -11.39 0.85
CA GLU A 101 -4.72 -12.78 0.71
C GLU A 101 -6.25 -12.91 0.62
N GLY A 102 -6.69 -14.06 0.11
CA GLY A 102 -8.09 -14.45 -0.02
C GLY A 102 -8.67 -14.15 -1.39
N PHE A 103 -10.00 -14.19 -1.48
CA PHE A 103 -10.73 -13.98 -2.74
C PHE A 103 -11.09 -12.49 -2.90
N ARG A 104 -10.65 -11.89 -3.99
CA ARG A 104 -10.84 -10.47 -4.32
C ARG A 104 -11.44 -10.31 -5.71
N ILE A 105 -12.31 -9.31 -5.86
CA ILE A 105 -13.00 -8.99 -7.11
C ILE A 105 -12.65 -7.56 -7.52
N PHE A 106 -11.85 -7.43 -8.56
CA PHE A 106 -11.35 -6.15 -9.09
C PHE A 106 -12.40 -5.56 -10.02
N VAL A 107 -12.84 -4.34 -9.72
CA VAL A 107 -13.96 -3.66 -10.38
C VAL A 107 -13.64 -2.18 -10.66
N SER A 108 -14.53 -1.47 -11.35
CA SER A 108 -14.38 -0.05 -11.69
C SER A 108 -15.73 0.67 -11.70
N PHE A 109 -15.75 1.97 -11.42
CA PHE A 109 -16.94 2.83 -11.55
C PHE A 109 -17.45 3.00 -12.99
N SER A 110 -16.66 2.58 -13.99
CA SER A 110 -17.12 2.48 -15.38
C SER A 110 -18.08 1.30 -15.62
N MET A 111 -18.15 0.33 -14.69
CA MET A 111 -19.09 -0.78 -14.76
C MET A 111 -20.51 -0.33 -14.35
N PRO A 112 -21.57 -0.96 -14.89
CA PRO A 112 -22.95 -0.67 -14.47
C PRO A 112 -23.14 -0.87 -12.97
N LYS A 113 -23.79 0.09 -12.29
CA LYS A 113 -24.00 0.04 -10.84
C LYS A 113 -24.75 -1.21 -10.36
N GLY A 114 -25.71 -1.71 -11.15
CA GLY A 114 -26.41 -2.96 -10.86
C GLY A 114 -25.44 -4.13 -10.72
N LEU A 115 -24.53 -4.30 -11.68
CA LEU A 115 -23.51 -5.36 -11.64
C LEU A 115 -22.58 -5.23 -10.43
N LEU A 116 -22.19 -4.01 -10.04
CA LEU A 116 -21.37 -3.79 -8.84
C LEU A 116 -22.09 -4.23 -7.55
N ARG A 117 -23.39 -3.92 -7.43
CA ARG A 117 -24.22 -4.37 -6.29
C ARG A 117 -24.38 -5.89 -6.29
N ASP A 118 -24.68 -6.48 -7.44
CA ASP A 118 -24.93 -7.92 -7.54
C ASP A 118 -23.64 -8.73 -7.24
N LEU A 119 -22.47 -8.22 -7.67
CA LEU A 119 -21.16 -8.76 -7.28
C LEU A 119 -20.89 -8.62 -5.77
N ASP A 120 -21.17 -7.46 -5.17
CA ASP A 120 -21.01 -7.23 -3.72
C ASP A 120 -21.89 -8.15 -2.87
N GLN A 121 -23.15 -8.35 -3.26
CA GLN A 121 -24.06 -9.28 -2.57
C GLN A 121 -23.51 -10.72 -2.54
N VAL A 122 -22.98 -11.22 -3.67
CA VAL A 122 -22.39 -12.57 -3.71
C VAL A 122 -21.02 -12.61 -3.02
N ALA A 123 -20.20 -11.56 -3.16
CA ALA A 123 -18.90 -11.46 -2.51
C ALA A 123 -19.00 -11.57 -0.99
N ARG A 124 -19.95 -10.85 -0.36
CA ARG A 124 -20.20 -10.92 1.08
C ARG A 124 -20.50 -12.34 1.57
N LYS A 125 -21.37 -13.07 0.85
CA LYS A 125 -21.71 -14.47 1.19
C LYS A 125 -20.49 -15.39 1.21
N ILE A 126 -19.59 -15.23 0.24
CA ILE A 126 -18.36 -16.02 0.17
C ILE A 126 -17.18 -15.44 0.97
N SER A 127 -17.37 -14.33 1.67
CA SER A 127 -16.31 -13.56 2.35
C SER A 127 -15.17 -13.14 1.40
N ALA A 128 -15.54 -12.71 0.19
CA ALA A 128 -14.68 -12.01 -0.75
C ALA A 128 -14.81 -10.49 -0.60
N ARG A 129 -13.83 -9.74 -1.08
CA ARG A 129 -13.83 -8.26 -1.08
C ARG A 129 -13.80 -7.70 -2.49
N LEU A 130 -14.63 -6.68 -2.76
CA LEU A 130 -14.51 -5.88 -3.99
C LEU A 130 -13.35 -4.89 -3.83
N VAL A 131 -12.62 -4.65 -4.91
CA VAL A 131 -11.44 -3.77 -4.93
C VAL A 131 -11.52 -2.82 -6.11
N ILE A 132 -11.29 -1.53 -5.86
CA ILE A 132 -11.15 -0.47 -6.88
C ILE A 132 -9.78 0.18 -6.80
N ARG A 133 -9.27 0.60 -7.96
CA ARG A 133 -7.94 1.23 -8.08
C ARG A 133 -7.88 2.64 -7.50
N GLY A 134 -9.00 3.34 -7.41
CA GLY A 134 -9.02 4.75 -7.01
C GLY A 134 -10.42 5.32 -6.85
N LEU A 135 -10.50 6.62 -6.60
CA LEU A 135 -11.73 7.33 -6.26
C LEU A 135 -12.58 7.64 -7.49
N LYS A 136 -13.91 7.69 -7.31
CA LYS A 136 -14.82 8.24 -8.30
C LYS A 136 -14.61 9.75 -8.39
N ASP A 137 -14.42 10.27 -9.60
CA ASP A 137 -14.23 11.70 -9.89
C ASP A 137 -13.12 12.37 -9.03
N ASN A 138 -12.08 11.61 -8.66
CA ASN A 138 -11.00 12.02 -7.73
C ASN A 138 -11.50 12.53 -6.36
N SER A 139 -12.68 12.10 -5.90
CA SER A 139 -13.34 12.63 -4.71
C SER A 139 -13.86 11.51 -3.80
N PHE A 140 -13.46 11.54 -2.53
CA PHE A 140 -14.02 10.66 -1.50
C PHE A 140 -15.53 10.87 -1.33
N LYS A 141 -16.00 12.12 -1.42
CA LYS A 141 -17.44 12.43 -1.33
C LYS A 141 -18.20 11.77 -2.49
N SER A 142 -17.77 11.99 -3.74
CA SER A 142 -18.41 11.38 -4.92
C SER A 142 -18.37 9.85 -4.87
N THR A 143 -17.31 9.27 -4.31
CA THR A 143 -17.17 7.83 -4.08
C THR A 143 -18.20 7.33 -3.06
N ILE A 144 -18.27 7.95 -1.88
CA ILE A 144 -19.19 7.57 -0.80
C ILE A 144 -20.65 7.74 -1.24
N ASP A 145 -20.98 8.86 -1.90
CA ASP A 145 -22.32 9.12 -2.43
C ASP A 145 -22.73 8.05 -3.46
N TYR A 146 -21.81 7.68 -4.37
CA TYR A 146 -22.07 6.63 -5.36
C TYR A 146 -22.29 5.25 -4.71
N LEU A 147 -21.45 4.87 -3.73
CA LEU A 147 -21.53 3.58 -3.06
C LEU A 147 -22.73 3.46 -2.12
N LYS A 148 -23.20 4.56 -1.53
CA LYS A 148 -24.36 4.61 -0.62
C LYS A 148 -25.70 4.89 -1.30
N ALA A 149 -25.74 5.38 -2.54
CA ALA A 149 -26.99 5.79 -3.17
C ALA A 149 -27.95 4.61 -3.42
N GLY A 150 -29.17 4.70 -2.90
CA GLY A 150 -30.17 3.63 -2.92
C GLY A 150 -30.32 2.96 -1.55
N ASN A 151 -30.97 1.81 -1.51
CA ASN A 151 -31.18 1.05 -0.26
C ASN A 151 -30.01 0.10 0.05
N ASP A 152 -29.21 -0.25 -0.96
CA ASP A 152 -28.08 -1.18 -0.84
C ASP A 152 -26.76 -0.39 -0.86
N SER A 153 -26.11 -0.27 0.28
CA SER A 153 -24.76 0.29 0.37
C SER A 153 -23.73 -0.76 -0.07
N ILE A 154 -22.89 -0.43 -1.06
CA ILE A 154 -21.86 -1.33 -1.61
C ILE A 154 -20.57 -1.19 -0.79
N ILE A 155 -19.95 -2.30 -0.37
CA ILE A 155 -18.67 -2.29 0.36
C ILE A 155 -17.55 -2.61 -0.62
N ILE A 156 -16.56 -1.71 -0.71
CA ILE A 156 -15.42 -1.82 -1.63
C ILE A 156 -14.15 -1.29 -0.93
N ASP A 157 -13.04 -2.02 -1.08
CA ASP A 157 -11.68 -1.59 -0.71
C ASP A 157 -11.07 -0.71 -1.83
N ILE A 158 -10.38 0.37 -1.47
CA ILE A 158 -9.55 1.14 -2.41
C ILE A 158 -8.10 0.66 -2.25
N ASP A 159 -7.56 -0.01 -3.25
CA ASP A 159 -6.21 -0.57 -3.23
C ASP A 159 -5.59 -0.52 -4.65
N PRO A 160 -4.89 0.58 -5.03
CA PRO A 160 -4.24 0.71 -6.33
C PRO A 160 -3.11 -0.30 -6.52
N GLU A 161 -2.29 -0.52 -5.49
CA GLU A 161 -1.15 -1.44 -5.50
C GLU A 161 -1.59 -2.89 -5.77
N ALA A 162 -2.76 -3.32 -5.29
CA ALA A 162 -3.27 -4.65 -5.62
C ALA A 162 -3.60 -4.82 -7.12
N PHE A 163 -3.95 -3.75 -7.85
CA PHE A 163 -4.10 -3.84 -9.31
C PHE A 163 -2.74 -4.06 -10.00
N GLU A 164 -1.66 -3.54 -9.44
CA GLU A 164 -0.30 -3.73 -9.95
C GLU A 164 0.24 -5.12 -9.58
N LEU A 165 0.09 -5.51 -8.30
CA LEU A 165 0.56 -6.79 -7.75
C LEU A 165 0.00 -8.02 -8.48
N PHE A 166 -1.29 -7.99 -8.84
CA PHE A 166 -1.96 -9.09 -9.56
C PHE A 166 -2.08 -8.83 -11.07
N ASP A 167 -1.45 -7.78 -11.59
CA ASP A 167 -1.42 -7.46 -13.03
C ASP A 167 -2.84 -7.34 -13.64
N ILE A 168 -3.64 -6.42 -13.08
CA ILE A 168 -5.06 -6.25 -13.41
C ILE A 168 -5.25 -5.09 -14.39
N HIS A 169 -5.28 -5.41 -15.68
CA HIS A 169 -5.55 -4.44 -16.76
C HIS A 169 -7.03 -4.33 -17.15
N HIS A 170 -7.82 -5.38 -16.88
CA HIS A 170 -9.23 -5.47 -17.28
C HIS A 170 -10.12 -5.78 -16.08
N VAL A 171 -11.39 -5.34 -16.15
CA VAL A 171 -12.40 -5.54 -15.10
C VAL A 171 -13.74 -5.98 -15.70
N PRO A 172 -14.53 -6.83 -15.01
CA PRO A 172 -14.20 -7.46 -13.74
C PRO A 172 -13.09 -8.51 -13.87
N SER A 173 -12.26 -8.62 -12.83
CA SER A 173 -11.28 -9.69 -12.67
C SER A 173 -11.38 -10.29 -11.28
N PHE A 174 -11.21 -11.59 -11.17
CA PHE A 174 -11.28 -12.36 -9.94
C PHE A 174 -9.90 -12.89 -9.61
N VAL A 175 -9.49 -12.74 -8.35
CA VAL A 175 -8.21 -13.25 -7.85
C VAL A 175 -8.45 -14.04 -6.58
N LEU A 176 -7.81 -15.19 -6.45
CA LEU A 176 -7.64 -15.92 -5.20
C LEU A 176 -6.14 -15.93 -4.88
N SER A 177 -5.73 -15.44 -3.71
CA SER A 177 -4.32 -15.26 -3.36
C SER A 177 -3.97 -15.86 -1.99
N ARG A 178 -2.72 -16.34 -1.85
CA ARG A 178 -2.14 -16.88 -0.61
C ARG A 178 -0.62 -16.81 -0.66
N GLY A 179 -0.01 -16.09 0.28
CA GLY A 179 1.42 -15.76 0.23
C GLY A 179 1.79 -15.13 -1.12
N ASN A 180 2.77 -15.73 -1.80
CA ASN A 180 3.27 -15.26 -3.09
C ASN A 180 2.59 -15.92 -4.30
N SER A 181 1.56 -16.76 -4.10
CA SER A 181 0.83 -17.46 -5.17
C SER A 181 -0.58 -16.89 -5.32
N TYR A 182 -1.06 -16.83 -6.56
CA TYR A 182 -2.43 -16.43 -6.86
C TYR A 182 -2.97 -17.05 -8.15
N ASP A 183 -4.27 -17.32 -8.16
CA ASP A 183 -5.04 -17.66 -9.36
C ASP A 183 -5.79 -16.40 -9.84
N LYS A 184 -5.80 -16.13 -11.16
CA LYS A 184 -6.45 -14.96 -11.78
C LYS A 184 -7.40 -15.40 -12.90
N LEU A 185 -8.61 -14.84 -12.95
CA LEU A 185 -9.56 -15.01 -14.04
C LEU A 185 -10.19 -13.67 -14.43
N VAL A 186 -10.16 -13.34 -15.71
CA VAL A 186 -10.65 -12.07 -16.27
C VAL A 186 -11.98 -12.27 -17.01
N GLY A 187 -12.93 -11.36 -16.84
CA GLY A 187 -14.16 -11.28 -17.64
C GLY A 187 -15.46 -11.37 -16.83
N ASN A 188 -16.58 -11.05 -17.48
CA ASN A 188 -17.90 -11.05 -16.84
C ASN A 188 -18.48 -12.48 -16.71
N VAL A 189 -17.98 -13.24 -15.72
CA VAL A 189 -18.40 -14.61 -15.42
C VAL A 189 -19.03 -14.72 -14.03
N SER A 190 -19.75 -15.81 -13.78
CA SER A 190 -20.34 -16.08 -12.46
C SER A 190 -19.29 -16.62 -11.47
N ILE A 191 -19.39 -16.24 -10.19
CA ILE A 191 -18.47 -16.71 -9.15
C ILE A 191 -18.43 -18.25 -9.01
N PRO A 192 -19.55 -19.01 -9.14
CA PRO A 192 -19.50 -20.47 -9.23
C PRO A 192 -18.64 -20.99 -10.40
N TYR A 193 -18.65 -20.32 -11.55
CA TYR A 193 -17.77 -20.66 -12.68
C TYR A 193 -16.30 -20.37 -12.35
N VAL A 194 -16.00 -19.22 -11.74
CA VAL A 194 -14.63 -18.87 -11.29
C VAL A 194 -14.08 -19.93 -10.33
N LEU A 195 -14.86 -20.32 -9.33
CA LEU A 195 -14.44 -21.36 -8.38
C LEU A 195 -14.32 -22.74 -9.04
N LYS A 196 -15.14 -23.07 -10.05
CA LYS A 196 -14.96 -24.30 -10.83
C LYS A 196 -13.65 -24.27 -11.61
N GLU A 197 -13.31 -23.14 -12.24
CA GLU A 197 -12.08 -22.96 -12.99
C GLU A 197 -10.85 -23.05 -12.07
N PHE A 198 -10.82 -22.30 -10.97
CA PHE A 198 -9.73 -22.36 -9.98
C PHE A 198 -9.55 -23.77 -9.38
N ALA A 199 -10.62 -24.53 -9.15
CA ALA A 199 -10.51 -25.93 -8.73
C ALA A 199 -9.92 -26.85 -9.82
N SER A 200 -10.15 -26.54 -11.10
CA SER A 200 -9.75 -27.36 -12.24
C SER A 200 -8.29 -27.07 -12.67
N SER A 201 -7.94 -25.81 -12.87
CA SER A 201 -6.70 -25.36 -13.51
C SER A 201 -5.76 -24.55 -12.60
N GLY A 202 -6.27 -23.97 -11.51
CA GLY A 202 -5.49 -23.11 -10.61
C GLY A 202 -4.55 -23.85 -9.65
N ASP A 203 -3.62 -23.12 -9.04
CA ASP A 203 -2.66 -23.62 -8.06
C ASP A 203 -3.27 -23.71 -6.64
N LEU A 204 -4.23 -22.84 -6.30
CA LEU A 204 -4.79 -22.73 -4.94
C LEU A 204 -6.04 -23.60 -4.70
N LYS A 205 -6.16 -24.73 -5.39
CA LYS A 205 -7.30 -25.66 -5.35
C LYS A 205 -7.82 -25.97 -3.94
N HIS A 206 -6.90 -26.13 -2.98
CA HIS A 206 -7.24 -26.43 -1.58
C HIS A 206 -8.01 -25.31 -0.88
N LEU A 207 -7.80 -24.04 -1.26
CA LEU A 207 -8.57 -22.89 -0.74
C LEU A 207 -9.93 -22.76 -1.42
N VAL A 208 -10.05 -23.19 -2.68
CA VAL A 208 -11.30 -23.10 -3.45
C VAL A 208 -12.45 -23.85 -2.75
N THR A 209 -12.16 -25.01 -2.14
CA THR A 209 -13.13 -25.79 -1.33
C THR A 209 -13.78 -24.97 -0.21
N LEU A 210 -13.01 -24.09 0.45
CA LEU A 210 -13.53 -23.20 1.50
C LEU A 210 -14.58 -22.24 0.93
N TYR A 211 -14.32 -21.63 -0.22
CA TYR A 211 -15.24 -20.70 -0.87
C TYR A 211 -16.47 -21.41 -1.46
N GLN A 212 -16.32 -22.60 -2.04
CA GLN A 212 -17.44 -23.42 -2.52
C GLN A 212 -18.40 -23.78 -1.37
N SER A 213 -17.88 -24.13 -0.19
CA SER A 213 -18.69 -24.41 1.02
C SER A 213 -19.53 -23.23 1.54
N ARG A 214 -19.24 -22.00 1.07
CA ARG A 214 -19.99 -20.78 1.41
C ARG A 214 -21.13 -20.53 0.43
N ILE A 215 -21.00 -20.95 -0.83
CA ILE A 215 -22.08 -20.83 -1.83
C ILE A 215 -23.20 -21.84 -1.56
N GLY A 216 -22.85 -23.11 -1.31
CA GLY A 216 -23.82 -24.20 -1.16
C GLY A 216 -24.62 -24.21 0.15
N ARG A 217 -24.62 -23.13 0.94
CA ARG A 217 -25.44 -22.97 2.15
C ARG A 217 -26.69 -22.11 1.96
N ASP A 218 -26.81 -21.46 0.81
CA ASP A 218 -27.82 -20.43 0.53
C ASP A 218 -28.66 -20.74 -0.75
N ILE A 219 -28.72 -22.01 -1.18
CA ILE A 219 -29.50 -22.49 -2.35
C ILE A 219 -30.31 -23.72 -1.95
#